data_AF-A0A661QLR9-F1
#
_entry.id   AF-A0A661QLR9-F1
#
_cell.length_a   1.000
_cell.length_b   1.000
_cell.length_c   1.000
_cell.angle_alpha   90.00
_cell.angle_beta   90.00
_cell.angle_gamma   90.00
#
_symmetry.space_group_name_H-M   'P 1'
#
loop_
_entity.id
_entity.type
_entity.pdbx_description
1 polymer ?
#
loop_
_entity_poly.entity_id
_entity_poly.type
_entity_poly.pdbx_seq_one_letter_code
_entity_poly.pdbx_strand_id
1 'polypeptide(L)'
;MHYEGTCIRPPSEAYSILLQVTLGCSHNKCTFCGTYKDKRFTIKPDDIILSDILFASKYMRNQDRVFLMDGDALIIPQKRLVWILHKINEHLPWVKRVGAYANAKSIRMKSLEEL
;
A
#
# COMPACT_ATOMS: atom_id res chain seq x y z
N MET A 1 9.96 3.42 9.11
CA MET A 1 8.58 3.37 8.56
C MET A 1 7.78 4.52 9.14
N HIS A 2 7.19 5.35 8.31
CA HIS A 2 6.35 6.49 8.65
C HIS A 2 4.88 6.07 8.57
N TYR A 3 4.29 5.73 9.72
CA TYR A 3 2.88 5.35 9.80
C TYR A 3 2.04 6.50 10.36
N GLU A 4 0.85 6.71 9.79
CA GLU A 4 -0.09 7.73 10.24
C GLU A 4 -1.45 7.10 10.54
N GLY A 5 -2.02 7.46 11.70
CA GLY A 5 -3.31 6.99 12.19
C GLY A 5 -3.42 5.47 12.36
N THR A 6 -4.65 4.96 12.33
CA THR A 6 -4.93 3.54 12.53
C THR A 6 -4.45 2.68 11.36
N CYS A 7 -3.55 1.74 11.63
CA CYS A 7 -3.02 0.81 10.63
C CYS A 7 -3.67 -0.56 10.77
N ILE A 8 -4.41 -1.01 9.76
CA ILE A 8 -5.02 -2.35 9.74
C ILE A 8 -4.18 -3.32 8.91
N ARG A 9 -3.86 -4.45 9.52
CA ARG A 9 -3.18 -5.59 8.89
C ARG A 9 -4.11 -6.80 8.86
N PRO A 10 -4.47 -7.33 7.68
CA PRO A 10 -5.22 -8.59 7.61
C PRO A 10 -4.38 -9.77 8.12
N PRO A 11 -5.01 -10.81 8.69
CA PRO A 11 -4.31 -12.02 9.14
C PRO A 11 -3.43 -12.66 8.06
N SER A 12 -3.85 -12.63 6.80
CA SER A 12 -3.08 -13.17 5.66
C SER A 12 -1.74 -12.47 5.42
N GLU A 13 -1.58 -11.24 5.92
CA GLU A 13 -0.39 -10.39 5.76
C GLU A 13 0.41 -10.27 7.06
N ALA A 14 0.22 -11.20 8.02
CA ALA A 14 0.88 -11.19 9.33
C ALA A 14 2.42 -11.08 9.26
N TYR A 15 3.03 -11.61 8.20
CA TYR A 15 4.49 -11.63 8.00
C TYR A 15 4.96 -10.73 6.84
N SER A 16 4.13 -9.79 6.41
CA SER A 16 4.47 -8.88 5.31
C SER A 16 5.09 -7.59 5.85
N ILE A 17 5.99 -7.00 5.06
CA ILE A 17 6.41 -5.61 5.21
C ILE A 17 5.19 -4.75 4.96
N LEU A 18 4.79 -3.98 5.97
CA LEU A 18 3.62 -3.13 5.88
C LEU A 18 4.03 -1.77 5.30
N LEU A 19 3.71 -1.50 4.04
CA LEU A 19 4.08 -0.26 3.37
C LEU A 19 2.84 0.62 3.21
N GLN A 20 2.71 1.65 4.06
CA GLN A 20 1.62 2.61 3.95
C GLN A 20 1.90 3.58 2.80
N VAL A 21 1.24 3.36 1.66
CA VAL A 21 1.34 4.19 0.45
C VAL A 21 0.13 5.12 0.28
N THR A 22 -0.99 4.78 0.91
CA THR A 22 -2.17 5.64 1.03
C THR A 22 -2.56 5.81 2.49
N LEU A 23 -3.34 6.85 2.77
CA LEU A 23 -4.04 7.07 4.03
C LEU A 23 -5.53 6.86 3.80
N GLY A 24 -6.20 6.16 4.72
CA GLY A 24 -7.66 6.02 4.71
C GLY A 24 -8.20 5.15 3.56
N CYS A 25 -9.39 5.46 3.03
CA CYS A 25 -9.98 4.73 1.90
C CYS A 25 -10.59 5.70 0.90
N SER A 26 -10.38 5.49 -0.40
CA SER A 26 -10.91 6.38 -1.45
C SER A 26 -12.45 6.38 -1.53
N HIS A 27 -13.11 5.34 -1.01
CA HIS A 27 -14.58 5.24 -0.97
C HIS A 27 -15.17 5.87 0.30
N ASN A 28 -14.66 5.50 1.49
CA ASN A 28 -15.02 5.95 2.85
C ASN A 28 -16.52 6.17 3.20
N LYS A 29 -17.45 5.58 2.44
CA LYS A 29 -18.91 5.74 2.59
C LYS A 29 -19.65 4.47 3.01
N CYS A 30 -18.94 3.36 3.23
CA CYS A 30 -19.54 2.12 3.71
C CYS A 30 -20.19 2.34 5.09
N THR A 31 -21.44 1.90 5.25
CA THR A 31 -22.21 2.04 6.50
C THR A 31 -21.66 1.16 7.64
N PHE A 32 -20.97 0.07 7.30
CA PHE A 32 -20.40 -0.89 8.25
C PHE A 32 -18.94 -0.60 8.62
N CYS A 33 -18.23 0.27 7.89
CA CYS A 33 -16.78 0.44 8.05
C CYS A 33 -16.45 1.63 8.97
N GLY A 34 -15.95 1.33 10.17
CA GLY A 34 -15.42 2.32 11.11
C GLY A 34 -13.90 2.58 10.97
N THR A 35 -13.20 1.80 10.15
CA THR A 35 -11.74 1.70 10.14
C THR A 35 -10.99 2.98 9.74
N TYR A 36 -11.46 3.68 8.71
CA TYR A 36 -10.72 4.78 8.07
C TYR A 36 -11.35 6.14 8.35
N LYS A 37 -12.08 6.28 9.46
CA LYS A 37 -12.81 7.50 9.82
C LYS A 37 -11.93 8.57 10.46
N ASP A 38 -10.76 8.16 10.96
CA ASP A 38 -9.73 9.02 11.57
C ASP A 38 -8.83 9.72 10.54
N LYS A 39 -8.86 9.29 9.26
CA LYS A 39 -7.97 9.79 8.21
C LYS A 39 -8.74 10.25 6.97
N ARG A 40 -8.31 11.39 6.40
CA ARG A 40 -8.71 11.77 5.03
C ARG A 40 -7.93 10.93 4.02
N PHE A 41 -8.60 10.57 2.92
CA PHE A 41 -7.91 9.86 1.85
C PHE A 41 -6.78 10.71 1.27
N THR A 42 -5.57 10.16 1.21
CA THR A 42 -4.38 10.82 0.64
C THR A 42 -3.43 9.75 0.13
N ILE A 43 -2.72 10.03 -0.97
CA ILE A 43 -1.60 9.21 -1.40
C ILE A 43 -0.34 9.85 -0.82
N LYS A 44 0.42 9.11 -0.01
CA LYS A 44 1.60 9.67 0.69
C LYS A 44 2.63 10.19 -0.31
N PRO A 45 3.39 11.26 -0.02
CA PRO A 45 4.45 11.78 -0.89
C PRO A 45 5.49 10.71 -1.28
N ASP A 46 6.08 10.85 -2.48
CA ASP A 46 7.00 9.85 -3.04
C ASP A 46 8.31 9.72 -2.24
N ASP A 47 8.80 10.83 -1.67
CA ASP A 47 9.96 10.87 -0.78
C ASP A 47 9.72 10.08 0.51
N ILE A 48 8.52 10.18 1.10
CA ILE A 48 8.15 9.40 2.28
C ILE A 48 8.03 7.91 1.94
N ILE A 49 7.38 7.56 0.82
CA ILE A 49 7.26 6.18 0.37
C ILE A 49 8.65 5.57 0.12
N LEU A 50 9.54 6.31 -0.55
CA LEU A 50 10.91 5.87 -0.80
C LEU A 50 11.69 5.71 0.51
N SER A 51 11.59 6.65 1.44
CA SER A 51 12.22 6.55 2.76
C SER A 51 11.76 5.30 3.53
N ASP A 52 10.47 4.95 3.43
CA ASP A 52 9.94 3.72 4.03
C ASP A 52 10.49 2.45 3.37
N ILE A 53 10.59 2.44 2.04
CA ILE A 53 11.20 1.33 1.30
C ILE A 53 12.69 1.16 1.69
N LEU A 54 13.44 2.27 1.79
CA LEU A 54 14.85 2.24 2.19
C LEU A 54 15.03 1.82 3.66
N PHE A 55 14.11 2.21 4.54
CA PHE A 55 14.08 1.71 5.90
C PHE A 55 13.87 0.18 5.91
N ALA A 56 12.86 -0.31 5.20
CA ALA A 56 12.60 -1.74 5.09
C ALA A 56 13.80 -2.50 4.50
N SER A 57 14.53 -1.90 3.56
CA SER A 57 15.66 -2.57 2.91
C SER A 57 16.82 -2.86 3.87
N LYS A 58 16.96 -2.01 4.90
CA LYS A 58 17.98 -2.14 5.94
C LYS A 58 17.56 -3.06 7.08
N TYR A 59 16.27 -3.09 7.43
CA TYR A 59 15.82 -3.70 8.69
C TYR A 59 14.86 -4.89 8.54
N MET A 60 14.30 -5.16 7.35
CA MET A 60 13.22 -6.15 7.15
C MET A 60 13.60 -7.26 6.16
N ARG A 61 14.67 -7.99 6.49
CA ARG A 61 15.24 -9.06 5.64
C ARG A 61 14.59 -10.43 5.81
N ASN A 62 13.72 -10.60 6.81
CA ASN A 62 13.08 -11.88 7.14
C ASN A 62 11.65 -12.01 6.58
N GLN A 63 11.19 -10.99 5.85
CA GLN A 63 9.87 -10.93 5.23
C GLN A 63 10.03 -10.99 3.72
N ASP A 64 9.35 -11.91 3.07
CA ASP A 64 9.37 -12.09 1.61
C ASP A 64 8.12 -11.53 0.92
N ARG A 65 7.33 -10.73 1.64
CA ARG A 65 6.09 -10.13 1.14
C ARG A 65 5.99 -8.67 1.55
N VAL A 66 5.39 -7.86 0.69
CA VAL A 66 5.01 -6.47 0.98
C VAL A 66 3.49 -6.37 0.90
N PHE A 67 2.90 -5.60 1.81
CA PHE A 67 1.49 -5.25 1.75
C PHE A 67 1.35 -3.73 1.63
N LEU A 68 0.76 -3.27 0.53
CA LEU A 68 0.40 -1.88 0.33
C LEU A 68 -0.84 -1.58 1.18
N MET A 69 -0.62 -0.82 2.26
CA MET A 69 -1.61 -0.65 3.30
C MET A 69 -2.68 0.38 2.96
N ASP A 70 -3.65 0.43 3.88
CA ASP A 70 -4.87 1.23 3.87
C ASP A 70 -5.86 0.79 2.78
N GLY A 71 -6.98 1.49 2.67
CA GLY A 71 -8.22 0.90 2.18
C GLY A 71 -8.33 0.72 0.67
N ASP A 72 -7.42 1.30 -0.12
CA ASP A 72 -7.46 1.20 -1.58
C ASP A 72 -6.16 1.66 -2.25
N ALA A 73 -5.24 0.74 -2.51
CA ALA A 73 -3.98 1.08 -3.19
C ALA A 73 -4.15 1.25 -4.72
N LEU A 74 -5.13 0.58 -5.34
CA LEU A 74 -5.31 0.60 -6.79
C LEU A 74 -5.86 1.93 -7.33
N ILE A 75 -6.36 2.82 -6.47
CA ILE A 75 -6.73 4.19 -6.87
C ILE A 75 -5.50 5.04 -7.23
N ILE A 76 -4.30 4.64 -6.83
CA ILE A 76 -3.06 5.34 -7.19
C ILE A 76 -2.94 5.38 -8.72
N PRO A 77 -2.66 6.54 -9.33
CA PRO A 77 -2.44 6.64 -10.78
C PRO A 77 -1.41 5.62 -11.25
N GLN A 78 -1.67 4.95 -12.38
CA GLN A 78 -0.90 3.75 -12.76
C GLN A 78 0.60 3.99 -12.85
N LYS A 79 1.02 5.08 -13.49
CA LYS A 79 2.45 5.46 -13.59
C LYS A 79 3.13 5.51 -12.22
N ARG A 80 2.41 6.01 -11.22
CA ARG A 80 2.91 6.15 -9.85
C ARG A 80 2.90 4.82 -9.10
N LEU A 81 1.86 4.00 -9.28
CA LEU A 81 1.82 2.64 -8.71
C LEU A 81 2.97 1.77 -9.25
N VAL A 82 3.20 1.81 -10.56
CA VAL A 82 4.31 1.11 -11.22
C VAL A 82 5.66 1.60 -10.69
N TRP A 83 5.83 2.91 -10.51
CA TRP A 83 7.04 3.46 -9.87
C TRP A 83 7.27 2.89 -8.45
N ILE A 84 6.22 2.80 -7.61
CA ILE A 84 6.31 2.19 -6.27
C ILE A 84 6.75 0.73 -6.38
N LEU A 85 6.13 -0.05 -7.28
CA LEU A 85 6.48 -1.46 -7.49
C LEU A 85 7.93 -1.63 -7.96
N HIS A 86 8.41 -0.76 -8.85
CA HIS A 86 9.83 -0.75 -9.24
C HIS A 86 10.75 -0.45 -8.06
N LYS A 87 10.41 0.51 -7.20
CA LYS A 87 11.22 0.82 -6.00
C LYS A 87 11.23 -0.30 -4.98
N ILE A 88 10.11 -1.01 -4.82
CA ILE A 88 10.06 -2.24 -4.02
C ILE A 88 11.01 -3.28 -4.63
N ASN A 89 10.93 -3.54 -5.94
CA ASN A 89 11.78 -4.54 -6.60
C ASN A 89 13.28 -4.18 -6.56
N GLU A 90 13.61 -2.89 -6.71
CA GLU A 90 14.98 -2.37 -6.69
C GLU A 90 15.64 -2.52 -5.30
N HIS A 91 14.92 -2.17 -4.24
CA HIS A 91 15.50 -2.11 -2.89
C HIS A 91 15.16 -3.31 -2.00
N LEU A 92 14.12 -4.06 -2.34
CA LEU A 92 13.66 -5.26 -1.62
C LEU A 92 13.64 -6.49 -2.56
N PRO A 93 14.75 -6.84 -3.25
CA PRO A 93 14.76 -7.88 -4.28
C PRO A 93 14.43 -9.30 -3.78
N TRP A 94 14.36 -9.53 -2.46
CA TRP A 94 13.93 -10.79 -1.87
C TRP A 94 12.41 -10.91 -1.72
N VAL A 95 11.67 -9.82 -1.94
CA VAL A 95 10.20 -9.82 -1.88
C VAL A 95 9.65 -10.56 -3.10
N LYS A 96 8.82 -11.57 -2.83
CA LYS A 96 8.21 -12.45 -3.84
C LYS A 96 6.76 -12.08 -4.16
N ARG A 97 6.10 -11.32 -3.29
CA ARG A 97 4.69 -10.94 -3.45
C ARG A 97 4.42 -9.55 -2.92
N VAL A 98 3.64 -8.78 -3.68
CA VAL A 98 3.01 -7.54 -3.21
C VAL A 98 1.50 -7.77 -3.14
N GLY A 99 0.93 -7.59 -1.95
CA GLY A 99 -0.51 -7.60 -1.73
C GLY A 99 -1.05 -6.18 -1.51
N ALA A 100 -2.35 -5.99 -1.73
CA ALA A 100 -3.02 -4.73 -1.45
C ALA A 100 -4.52 -4.95 -1.19
N TYR A 101 -5.15 -3.99 -0.51
CA TYR A 101 -6.60 -3.82 -0.63
C TYR A 101 -6.93 -2.99 -1.86
N ALA A 102 -8.07 -3.28 -2.46
CA ALA A 102 -8.63 -2.53 -3.56
C ALA A 102 -10.15 -2.50 -3.46
N ASN A 103 -10.75 -1.42 -3.94
CA ASN A 103 -12.20 -1.38 -4.14
C ASN A 103 -12.56 -1.66 -5.60
N ALA A 104 -13.82 -2.07 -5.84
CA ALA A 104 -14.31 -2.40 -7.18
C ALA A 104 -14.26 -1.21 -8.16
N LYS A 105 -14.42 0.03 -7.67
CA LYS A 105 -14.32 1.23 -8.51
C LYS A 105 -12.91 1.40 -9.06
N SER A 106 -11.90 1.24 -8.22
CA SER A 106 -10.48 1.41 -8.55
C SER A 106 -9.99 0.30 -9.46
N ILE A 107 -10.44 -0.94 -9.25
CA ILE A 107 -10.20 -2.03 -10.20
C ILE A 107 -10.79 -1.69 -11.58
N ARG A 108 -12.05 -1.22 -11.63
CA ARG A 108 -12.71 -0.83 -12.90
C ARG A 108 -12.07 0.37 -13.60
N MET A 109 -11.32 1.20 -12.87
CA MET A 109 -10.58 2.33 -13.44
C MET A 109 -9.28 1.93 -14.13
N LYS A 110 -8.86 0.67 -14.00
CA LYS A 110 -7.66 0.13 -14.64
C LYS A 110 -8.05 -0.64 -15.90
N SER A 111 -7.23 -0.53 -16.95
CA SER A 111 -7.36 -1.44 -18.09
C SER A 111 -6.88 -2.85 -17.71
N LEU A 112 -7.17 -3.84 -18.55
CA LEU A 112 -6.71 -5.20 -18.31
C LEU A 112 -5.18 -5.29 -18.32
N GLU A 113 -4.51 -4.47 -19.14
CA GLU A 113 -3.05 -4.38 -19.21
C GLU A 113 -2.42 -3.69 -17.99
N GLU A 114 -3.22 -2.91 -17.25
CA GLU A 114 -2.78 -2.24 -16.03
C GLU A 114 -2.93 -3.10 -14.76
N LEU A 115 -3.59 -4.26 -14.86
CA LEU A 115 -3.85 -5.22 -13.77
C LEU A 115 -2.94 -6.45 -13.88
#